data_AF-E3LD72-F1
#
_entry.id   AF-E3LD72-F1
#
_cell.length_a   1.000
_cell.length_b   1.000
_cell.length_c   1.000
_cell.angle_alpha   90.00
_cell.angle_beta   90.00
_cell.angle_gamma   90.00
#
_symmetry.space_group_name_H-M   'P 1'
#
loop_
_entity.id
_entity.type
_entity.pdbx_description
1 polymer ?
#
loop_
_entity_poly.entity_id
_entity_poly.type
_entity_poly.pdbx_seq_one_letter_code
_entity_poly.pdbx_strand_id
1 'polypeptide(L)'
;MIGSGFIIGFGIQTLVEVSFTASIIGNSEIIYCPYLLIVVGILSFVMTPMGFYSIILNDKKLMVTHMFATFFLGGMCAMTAVLGYHLNAHVSIEIIKENRKFCVQVTSKDMETWMKQSIREDYGNPMAPHIQEEWNKAHQQFKCCGYRNMNDFVKSKWYMMQKKLPKRRIPDSCCASCATMHERFCVAFFKDPVQETEKLMVNQTICLQASEGCLSADTSIANREVCLQHSTDYRLSADAYRHTNGCLHPIRSTLEFFSFRIFIYSSMFCVILLLSTLIWLVVHEMSRPILPFRLIK
;
A
#
# COMPACT_ATOMS: atom_id res chain seq x y z
N MET A 1 15.47 -13.06 -14.48
CA MET A 1 14.70 -12.28 -15.48
C MET A 1 13.21 -12.18 -15.18
N ILE A 2 12.40 -13.25 -15.26
CA ILE A 2 10.94 -13.14 -14.99
C ILE A 2 10.67 -12.72 -13.54
N GLY A 3 11.32 -13.37 -12.57
CA GLY A 3 11.20 -13.02 -11.15
C GLY A 3 11.64 -11.59 -10.81
N SER A 4 12.72 -11.10 -11.42
CA SER A 4 13.18 -9.72 -11.25
C SER A 4 12.19 -8.69 -11.80
N GLY A 5 11.53 -8.99 -12.93
CA GLY A 5 10.46 -8.15 -13.46
C GLY A 5 9.27 -8.04 -12.50
N PHE A 6 8.90 -9.15 -11.86
CA PHE A 6 7.85 -9.17 -10.84
C PHE A 6 8.23 -8.31 -9.62
N ILE A 7 9.47 -8.41 -9.11
CA ILE A 7 9.95 -7.61 -7.98
C ILE A 7 9.92 -6.11 -8.30
N ILE A 8 10.36 -5.72 -9.50
CA ILE A 8 10.30 -4.31 -9.94
C ILE A 8 8.85 -3.82 -9.99
N GLY A 9 7.96 -4.59 -10.62
CA GLY A 9 6.53 -4.25 -10.70
C GLY A 9 5.88 -4.11 -9.32
N PHE A 10 6.16 -5.04 -8.41
CA PHE A 10 5.68 -4.98 -7.03
C PHE A 10 6.27 -3.77 -6.26
N GLY A 11 7.54 -3.46 -6.47
CA GLY A 11 8.18 -2.28 -5.89
C GLY A 11 7.54 -0.97 -6.37
N ILE A 12 7.23 -0.86 -7.66
CA ILE A 12 6.55 0.31 -8.25
C ILE A 12 5.13 0.44 -7.68
N GLN A 13 4.36 -0.65 -7.66
CA GLN A 13 3.02 -0.68 -7.06
C GLN A 13 3.07 -0.19 -5.61
N THR A 14 4.00 -0.73 -4.81
CA THR A 14 4.17 -0.34 -3.41
C THR A 14 4.57 1.12 -3.27
N LEU A 15 5.47 1.62 -4.14
CA LEU A 15 5.90 3.02 -4.13
C LEU A 15 4.72 3.97 -4.37
N VAL A 16 3.86 3.66 -5.33
CA VAL A 16 2.68 4.49 -5.65
C VAL A 16 1.70 4.52 -4.49
N GLU A 17 1.47 3.40 -3.82
CA GLU A 17 0.55 3.33 -2.68
C GLU A 17 1.11 3.99 -1.41
N VAL A 18 2.41 3.81 -1.15
CA VAL A 18 3.09 4.36 0.02
C VAL A 18 3.37 5.85 -0.13
N SER A 19 3.81 6.34 -1.29
CA SER A 19 4.15 7.76 -1.49
C SER A 19 2.97 8.68 -1.20
N PHE A 20 1.81 8.30 -1.71
CA PHE A 20 0.53 8.92 -1.44
C PHE A 20 0.19 8.92 0.07
N THR A 21 0.38 7.78 0.73
CA THR A 21 0.07 7.64 2.16
C THR A 21 1.09 8.41 3.02
N ALA A 22 2.34 8.52 2.56
CA ALA A 22 3.43 9.18 3.27
C ALA A 22 3.16 10.68 3.46
N SER A 23 2.52 11.33 2.50
CA SER A 23 2.12 12.74 2.63
C SER A 23 1.04 12.95 3.70
N ILE A 24 0.11 11.99 3.83
CA ILE A 24 -0.93 11.99 4.88
C ILE A 24 -0.32 11.71 6.27
N ILE A 25 0.69 10.84 6.34
CA ILE A 25 1.36 10.45 7.59
C ILE A 25 2.49 11.43 7.98
N GLY A 26 2.92 12.29 7.05
CA GLY A 26 4.00 13.27 7.26
C GLY A 26 5.41 12.65 7.36
N ASN A 27 5.60 11.41 6.91
CA ASN A 27 6.89 10.72 7.06
C ASN A 27 7.48 10.29 5.71
N SER A 28 8.55 10.97 5.28
CA SER A 28 9.27 10.67 4.04
C SER A 28 10.11 9.40 4.10
N GLU A 29 10.43 8.89 5.29
CA GLU A 29 11.31 7.74 5.43
C GLU A 29 10.70 6.44 4.88
N ILE A 30 9.37 6.34 4.81
CA ILE A 30 8.65 5.15 4.32
C ILE A 30 8.92 4.90 2.82
N ILE A 31 9.28 5.95 2.08
CA ILE A 31 9.49 5.91 0.62
C ILE A 31 10.81 5.20 0.25
N TYR A 32 11.81 5.16 1.15
CA TYR A 32 13.11 4.55 0.85
C TYR A 32 13.05 3.03 0.69
N CYS A 33 12.16 2.34 1.41
CA CYS A 33 12.04 0.88 1.36
C CYS A 33 11.65 0.35 -0.05
N PRO A 34 10.54 0.83 -0.67
CA PRO A 34 10.20 0.41 -2.02
C PRO A 34 11.23 0.87 -3.07
N TYR A 35 11.92 1.99 -2.85
CA TYR A 35 13.01 2.42 -3.73
C TYR A 35 14.18 1.43 -3.76
N LEU A 36 14.63 0.96 -2.59
CA LEU A 36 15.66 -0.08 -2.49
C LEU A 36 15.23 -1.38 -3.18
N LEU A 37 13.96 -1.78 -3.03
CA LEU A 37 13.43 -2.99 -3.68
C LEU A 37 13.48 -2.88 -5.21
N ILE A 38 13.14 -1.71 -5.77
CA ILE A 38 13.23 -1.43 -7.21
C ILE A 38 14.69 -1.51 -7.69
N VAL A 39 15.62 -0.87 -6.98
CA VAL A 39 17.06 -0.88 -7.32
C VAL A 39 17.60 -2.32 -7.33
N VAL A 40 17.30 -3.11 -6.30
CA VAL A 40 17.67 -4.54 -6.22
C VAL A 40 17.06 -5.32 -7.39
N GLY A 41 15.81 -5.05 -7.75
CA GLY A 41 15.13 -5.69 -8.88
C GLY A 41 15.81 -5.38 -10.22
N ILE A 42 16.18 -4.13 -10.47
CA ILE A 42 16.86 -3.70 -11.70
C ILE A 42 18.25 -4.35 -11.81
N LEU A 43 19.04 -4.32 -10.72
CA LEU A 43 20.34 -4.96 -10.69
C LEU A 43 20.22 -6.47 -10.97
N SER A 44 19.27 -7.15 -10.33
CA SER A 44 18.99 -8.57 -10.59
C SER A 44 18.62 -8.86 -12.06
N PHE A 45 17.84 -7.97 -12.68
CA PHE A 45 17.44 -8.10 -14.07
C PHE A 45 18.65 -8.07 -15.01
N VAL A 46 19.59 -7.13 -14.80
CA VAL A 46 20.83 -7.00 -15.58
C VAL A 46 21.82 -8.14 -15.30
N MET A 47 21.91 -8.60 -14.05
CA MET A 47 22.81 -9.68 -13.65
C MET A 47 22.41 -11.04 -14.23
N THR A 48 21.12 -11.28 -14.50
CA THR A 48 20.64 -12.56 -15.05
C THR A 48 21.30 -12.95 -16.39
N PRO A 49 21.26 -12.11 -17.46
CA PRO A 49 21.93 -12.43 -18.71
C PRO A 49 23.44 -12.47 -18.56
N MET A 50 24.03 -11.60 -17.73
CA MET A 50 25.49 -11.64 -17.45
C MET A 50 25.91 -12.99 -16.88
N GLY A 51 25.12 -13.58 -15.98
CA GLY A 51 25.35 -14.92 -15.45
C GLY A 51 25.27 -16.01 -16.51
N PHE A 52 24.31 -15.92 -17.44
CA PHE A 52 24.18 -16.86 -18.55
C PHE A 52 25.36 -16.76 -19.54
N TYR A 53 25.72 -15.53 -19.94
CA TYR A 53 26.88 -15.28 -20.80
C TYR A 53 28.19 -15.74 -20.15
N SER A 54 28.33 -15.59 -18.83
CA SER A 54 29.49 -16.07 -18.08
C SER A 54 29.71 -17.57 -18.21
N ILE A 55 28.65 -18.37 -18.32
CA ILE A 55 28.75 -19.83 -18.46
C ILE A 55 29.14 -20.20 -19.89
N ILE A 56 28.56 -19.55 -20.89
CA ILE A 56 28.80 -19.87 -22.31
C ILE A 56 30.22 -19.48 -22.75
N LEU A 57 30.69 -18.29 -22.36
CA LEU A 57 31.97 -17.76 -22.83
C LEU A 57 33.18 -18.35 -22.08
N ASN A 58 32.96 -18.98 -20.92
CA ASN A 58 34.00 -19.57 -20.06
C ASN A 58 35.20 -18.63 -19.80
N ASP A 59 34.98 -17.31 -19.80
CA ASP A 59 36.01 -16.31 -19.51
C ASP A 59 36.10 -16.07 -18.01
N LYS A 60 37.27 -16.38 -17.44
CA LYS A 60 37.61 -16.22 -16.03
C LYS A 60 37.31 -14.81 -15.49
N LYS A 61 37.45 -13.75 -16.30
CA LYS A 61 37.21 -12.37 -15.86
C LYS A 61 35.72 -12.07 -15.68
N LEU A 62 34.89 -12.45 -16.66
CA LEU A 62 33.44 -12.26 -16.63
C LEU A 62 32.82 -13.03 -15.45
N MET A 63 33.39 -14.21 -15.22
CA MET A 63 33.04 -15.16 -14.20
C MET A 63 33.30 -14.66 -12.77
N VAL A 64 34.50 -14.14 -12.49
CA VAL A 64 34.83 -13.51 -11.21
C VAL A 64 34.01 -12.24 -10.97
N THR A 65 33.75 -11.47 -12.04
CA THR A 65 32.91 -10.25 -11.95
C THR A 65 31.48 -10.59 -11.56
N HIS A 66 30.90 -11.63 -12.17
CA HIS A 66 29.56 -12.12 -11.81
C HIS A 66 29.50 -12.60 -10.35
N MET A 67 30.54 -13.28 -9.86
CA MET A 67 30.62 -13.73 -8.46
C MET A 67 30.60 -12.55 -7.47
N PHE A 68 31.43 -11.53 -7.71
CA PHE A 68 31.48 -10.36 -6.84
C PHE A 68 30.16 -9.58 -6.85
N ALA A 69 29.58 -9.38 -8.03
CA ALA A 69 28.31 -8.67 -8.17
C ALA A 69 27.13 -9.43 -7.52
N THR A 70 27.11 -10.77 -7.60
CA THR A 70 26.09 -11.59 -6.93
C THR A 70 26.22 -11.52 -5.41
N PHE A 71 27.45 -11.49 -4.87
CA PHE A 71 27.68 -11.31 -3.44
C PHE A 71 27.21 -9.93 -2.94
N PHE A 72 27.54 -8.87 -3.69
CA PHE A 72 27.07 -7.52 -3.38
C PHE A 72 25.54 -7.43 -3.40
N LEU A 73 24.90 -8.02 -4.42
CA LEU A 73 23.45 -8.07 -4.52
C LEU A 73 22.83 -8.87 -3.36
N GLY A 74 23.42 -10.01 -3.00
CA GLY A 74 23.00 -10.79 -1.83
C GLY A 74 23.09 -9.99 -0.53
N GLY A 75 24.14 -9.19 -0.34
CA GLY A 75 24.28 -8.27 0.78
C GLY A 75 23.16 -7.23 0.82
N MET A 76 22.87 -6.59 -0.31
CA MET A 76 21.74 -5.64 -0.42
C MET A 76 20.40 -6.31 -0.11
N CYS A 77 20.17 -7.53 -0.59
CA CYS A 77 18.97 -8.31 -0.30
C CYS A 77 18.86 -8.72 1.17
N ALA A 78 19.98 -9.07 1.82
CA ALA A 78 19.99 -9.34 3.25
C ALA A 78 19.64 -8.08 4.04
N MET A 79 20.17 -6.92 3.67
CA MET A 79 19.80 -5.64 4.27
C MET A 79 18.31 -5.35 4.10
N THR A 80 17.72 -5.54 2.90
CA THR A 80 16.28 -5.34 2.69
C THR A 80 15.42 -6.37 3.42
N ALA A 81 15.88 -7.63 3.53
CA ALA A 81 15.18 -8.67 4.29
C ALA A 81 15.19 -8.39 5.80
N VAL A 82 16.33 -7.93 6.34
CA VAL A 82 16.44 -7.49 7.72
C VAL A 82 15.53 -6.28 7.97
N LEU A 83 15.52 -5.30 7.06
CA LEU A 83 14.58 -4.18 7.13
C LEU A 83 13.12 -4.64 7.12
N GLY A 84 12.75 -5.56 6.22
CA GLY A 84 11.41 -6.17 6.15
C GLY A 84 11.03 -6.93 7.42
N TYR A 85 11.96 -7.69 7.99
CA TYR A 85 11.76 -8.39 9.26
C TYR A 85 11.50 -7.41 10.41
N HIS A 86 12.31 -6.35 10.49
CA HIS A 86 12.13 -5.30 11.49
C HIS A 86 10.80 -4.57 11.33
N LEU A 87 10.37 -4.26 10.09
CA LEU A 87 9.06 -3.70 9.81
C LEU A 87 7.92 -4.62 10.29
N ASN A 88 8.02 -5.93 10.09
CA ASN A 88 7.01 -6.91 10.51
C ASN A 88 6.99 -7.14 12.04
N ALA A 89 8.16 -7.16 12.67
CA ALA A 89 8.30 -7.35 14.12
C ALA A 89 7.81 -6.15 14.93
N HIS A 90 8.00 -4.91 14.43
CA HIS A 90 7.51 -3.70 15.11
C HIS A 90 6.00 -3.46 14.97
N VAL A 91 5.36 -4.10 14.01
CA VAL A 91 3.90 -4.08 13.83
C VAL A 91 3.19 -5.02 14.82
N SER A 92 3.77 -6.20 15.07
CA SER A 92 3.19 -7.22 15.93
C SER A 92 3.49 -7.02 17.42
N ILE A 93 4.48 -6.18 17.76
CA ILE A 93 4.93 -5.92 19.14
C ILE A 93 4.55 -4.48 19.51
N GLU A 94 3.27 -4.22 19.76
CA GLU A 94 2.83 -3.01 20.48
C GLU A 94 3.12 -3.12 22.01
N ILE A 95 3.88 -4.12 22.48
CA ILE A 95 3.97 -4.43 23.93
C ILE A 95 5.32 -4.12 24.59
N ILE A 96 6.50 -4.13 23.95
CA ILE A 96 7.76 -4.07 24.72
C ILE A 96 8.88 -3.20 24.11
N LYS A 97 9.15 -2.10 24.82
CA LYS A 97 10.42 -1.33 24.94
C LYS A 97 10.86 -0.35 23.84
N GLU A 98 10.75 0.93 24.23
CA GLU A 98 11.76 2.00 24.26
C GLU A 98 13.18 1.73 23.68
N ASN A 99 13.65 2.67 22.84
CA ASN A 99 15.04 2.93 22.37
C ASN A 99 15.64 2.13 21.17
N ARG A 100 15.12 2.31 19.94
CA ARG A 100 15.97 2.18 18.72
C ARG A 100 15.39 2.86 17.47
N LYS A 101 16.17 3.78 16.88
CA LYS A 101 15.78 4.74 15.83
C LYS A 101 16.56 4.44 14.55
N PHE A 102 16.02 3.63 13.63
CA PHE A 102 16.48 3.58 12.23
C PHE A 102 15.42 2.90 11.33
N CYS A 103 14.90 3.67 10.38
CA CYS A 103 13.83 3.40 9.41
C CYS A 103 12.46 3.04 10.01
N VAL A 104 11.71 4.10 10.35
CA VAL A 104 10.25 4.11 10.50
C VAL A 104 9.69 3.27 11.65
N GLN A 105 9.89 3.76 12.88
CA GLN A 105 8.83 3.64 13.88
C GLN A 105 7.73 4.64 13.48
N VAL A 106 6.80 4.24 12.62
CA VAL A 106 5.46 4.85 12.68
C VAL A 106 4.86 4.31 13.97
N THR A 107 5.15 4.94 15.11
CA THR A 107 4.41 4.60 16.33
C THR A 107 2.95 4.82 16.00
N SER A 108 2.09 3.84 16.30
CA SER A 108 0.62 3.93 16.19
C SER A 108 0.08 5.31 16.62
N LYS A 109 0.69 5.89 17.67
CA LYS A 109 0.40 7.21 18.22
C LYS A 109 0.94 8.39 17.40
N ASP A 110 2.13 8.28 16.83
CA ASP A 110 2.72 9.34 16.00
C ASP A 110 1.93 9.47 14.69
N MET A 111 1.55 8.33 14.08
CA MET A 111 0.66 8.29 12.92
C MET A 111 -0.69 8.95 13.21
N GLU A 112 -1.34 8.58 14.31
CA GLU A 112 -2.63 9.14 14.68
C GLU A 112 -2.53 10.65 14.90
N THR A 113 -1.45 11.10 15.55
CA THR A 113 -1.20 12.52 15.82
C THR A 113 -1.02 13.30 14.52
N TRP A 114 -0.19 12.80 13.59
CA TRP A 114 0.03 13.42 12.28
C TRP A 114 -1.23 13.43 11.43
N MET A 115 -1.95 12.32 11.31
CA MET A 115 -3.20 12.26 10.54
C MET A 115 -4.25 13.22 11.11
N LYS A 116 -4.34 13.31 12.43
CA LYS A 116 -5.22 14.26 13.12
C LYS A 116 -4.84 15.70 12.82
N GLN A 117 -3.55 16.04 12.83
CA GLN A 117 -3.07 17.38 12.51
C GLN A 117 -3.29 17.72 11.03
N SER A 118 -2.96 16.79 10.12
CA SER A 118 -3.14 16.92 8.68
C SER A 118 -4.61 17.23 8.32
N ILE A 119 -5.59 16.51 8.88
CA ILE A 119 -7.01 16.84 8.67
C ILE A 119 -7.38 18.20 9.26
N ARG A 120 -6.85 18.55 10.44
CA ARG A 120 -7.25 19.78 11.14
C ARG A 120 -6.71 21.03 10.47
N GLU A 121 -5.47 20.98 10.00
CA GLU A 121 -4.71 22.16 9.60
C GLU A 121 -4.45 22.23 8.09
N ASP A 122 -4.14 21.10 7.48
CA ASP A 122 -3.61 21.05 6.10
C ASP A 122 -4.65 20.66 5.06
N TYR A 123 -5.66 19.89 5.45
CA TYR A 123 -6.77 19.55 4.57
C TYR A 123 -7.51 20.84 4.17
N GLY A 124 -7.59 21.11 2.87
CA GLY A 124 -8.19 22.35 2.35
C GLY A 124 -7.27 23.56 2.34
N ASN A 125 -5.99 23.40 2.67
CA ASN A 125 -5.01 24.48 2.64
C ASN A 125 -4.63 24.85 1.20
N PRO A 126 -4.81 26.12 0.76
CA PRO A 126 -4.45 26.55 -0.59
C PRO A 126 -2.94 26.46 -0.89
N MET A 127 -2.08 26.48 0.15
CA MET A 127 -0.63 26.34 -0.02
C MET A 127 -0.17 24.89 -0.23
N ALA A 128 -1.03 23.91 0.09
CA ALA A 128 -0.73 22.48 -0.02
C ALA A 128 -1.92 21.71 -0.62
N PRO A 129 -2.30 21.97 -1.89
CA PRO A 129 -3.46 21.33 -2.51
C PRO A 129 -3.30 19.81 -2.65
N HIS A 130 -2.05 19.32 -2.74
CA HIS A 130 -1.74 17.89 -2.84
C HIS A 130 -2.26 17.10 -1.64
N ILE A 131 -2.19 17.64 -0.42
CA ILE A 131 -2.69 16.97 0.80
C ILE A 131 -4.19 16.73 0.73
N GLN A 132 -4.95 17.69 0.19
CA GLN A 132 -6.40 17.53 0.01
C GLN A 132 -6.72 16.47 -1.04
N GLU A 133 -6.04 16.49 -2.19
CA GLU A 133 -6.18 15.49 -3.23
C GLU A 133 -5.83 14.10 -2.71
N GLU A 134 -4.78 14.03 -1.88
CA GLU A 134 -4.33 12.79 -1.32
C GLU A 134 -5.39 12.23 -0.37
N TRP A 135 -5.82 12.97 0.63
CA TRP A 135 -6.93 12.55 1.49
C TRP A 135 -8.19 12.14 0.72
N ASN A 136 -8.53 12.84 -0.38
CA ASN A 136 -9.69 12.48 -1.20
C ASN A 136 -9.57 11.09 -1.84
N LYS A 137 -8.40 10.76 -2.39
CA LYS A 137 -8.14 9.44 -2.95
C LYS A 137 -8.07 8.38 -1.84
N ALA A 138 -7.63 8.72 -0.63
CA ALA A 138 -7.58 7.79 0.51
C ALA A 138 -9.00 7.39 0.94
N HIS A 139 -9.90 8.37 1.05
CA HIS A 139 -11.30 8.10 1.38
C HIS A 139 -11.96 7.16 0.38
N GLN A 140 -11.69 7.35 -0.92
CA GLN A 140 -12.24 6.52 -1.99
C GLN A 140 -11.60 5.12 -2.02
N GLN A 141 -10.28 5.03 -1.90
CA GLN A 141 -9.54 3.76 -1.95
C GLN A 141 -9.86 2.86 -0.76
N PHE A 142 -9.88 3.42 0.46
CA PHE A 142 -10.09 2.66 1.70
C PHE A 142 -11.55 2.70 2.19
N LYS A 143 -12.46 3.34 1.44
CA LYS A 143 -13.89 3.46 1.78
C LYS A 143 -14.11 3.95 3.23
N CYS A 144 -13.36 4.98 3.62
CA CYS A 144 -13.29 5.54 4.97
C CYS A 144 -13.45 7.07 4.95
N CYS A 145 -13.69 7.70 6.11
CA CYS A 145 -13.79 9.15 6.23
C CYS A 145 -13.14 9.65 7.52
N GLY A 146 -12.22 10.60 7.38
CA GLY A 146 -11.48 11.17 8.50
C GLY A 146 -10.41 10.21 9.03
N TYR A 147 -9.68 10.61 10.07
CA TYR A 147 -8.65 9.72 10.65
C TYR A 147 -9.30 8.68 11.56
N ARG A 148 -10.25 9.09 12.42
CA ARG A 148 -10.97 8.21 13.36
C ARG A 148 -12.44 8.10 13.02
N ASN A 149 -13.09 9.19 12.61
CA ASN A 149 -14.47 9.20 12.13
C ASN A 149 -14.77 10.44 11.28
N MET A 150 -15.95 10.45 10.67
CA MET A 150 -16.44 11.57 9.86
C MET A 150 -16.56 12.92 10.60
N ASN A 151 -16.67 12.94 11.93
CA ASN A 151 -16.80 14.19 12.69
C ASN A 151 -15.47 14.94 12.84
N ASP A 152 -14.36 14.33 12.43
CA ASP A 152 -13.04 14.96 12.48
C ASP A 152 -12.96 16.21 11.59
N PHE A 153 -13.71 16.24 10.48
CA PHE A 153 -13.79 17.40 9.57
C PHE A 153 -14.48 18.61 10.18
N VAL A 154 -15.45 18.42 11.08
CA VAL A 154 -16.17 19.54 11.73
C VAL A 154 -15.22 20.38 12.59
N LYS A 155 -14.09 19.79 13.02
CA LYS A 155 -13.05 20.46 13.81
C LYS A 155 -11.91 21.03 12.97
N SER A 156 -11.94 20.89 11.63
CA SER A 156 -10.87 21.35 10.76
C SER A 156 -11.00 22.82 10.36
N LYS A 157 -9.88 23.44 10.00
CA LYS A 157 -9.84 24.78 9.40
C LYS A 157 -10.69 24.84 8.13
N TRP A 158 -10.67 23.78 7.31
CA TRP A 158 -11.51 23.67 6.12
C TRP A 158 -12.99 23.89 6.43
N TYR A 159 -13.56 23.23 7.46
CA TYR A 159 -14.96 23.43 7.84
C TYR A 159 -15.24 24.86 8.32
N MET A 160 -14.33 25.44 9.11
CA MET A 160 -14.50 26.79 9.64
C MET A 160 -14.46 27.86 8.54
N MET A 161 -13.57 27.70 7.55
CA MET A 161 -13.33 28.64 6.45
C MET A 161 -14.38 28.61 5.34
N GLN A 162 -15.31 27.65 5.34
CA GLN A 162 -16.38 27.59 4.35
C GLN A 162 -17.29 28.83 4.41
N LYS A 163 -17.37 29.56 3.30
CA LYS A 163 -18.25 30.74 3.13
C LYS A 163 -19.66 30.36 2.68
N LYS A 164 -19.84 29.19 2.08
CA LYS A 164 -21.14 28.71 1.55
C LYS A 164 -21.99 28.15 2.70
N LEU A 165 -23.22 28.65 2.84
CA LEU A 165 -24.25 28.09 3.72
C LEU A 165 -25.23 27.23 2.91
N PRO A 166 -25.70 26.09 3.44
CA PRO A 166 -25.25 25.44 4.67
C PRO A 166 -23.81 24.90 4.56
N LYS A 167 -23.07 24.92 5.67
CA LYS A 167 -21.69 24.41 5.71
C LYS A 167 -21.67 22.90 5.53
N ARG A 168 -20.81 22.41 4.65
CA ARG A 168 -20.61 20.98 4.40
C ARG A 168 -19.81 20.37 5.55
N ARG A 169 -20.39 19.40 6.25
CA ARG A 169 -19.74 18.72 7.38
C ARG A 169 -18.62 17.77 6.96
N ILE A 170 -18.74 17.20 5.77
CA ILE A 170 -17.78 16.24 5.19
C ILE A 170 -17.47 16.64 3.74
N PRO A 171 -16.30 16.25 3.22
CA PRO A 171 -15.97 16.42 1.80
C PRO A 171 -16.72 15.42 0.91
N ASP A 172 -16.83 15.74 -0.37
CA ASP A 172 -17.49 14.87 -1.38
C ASP A 172 -16.81 13.49 -1.49
N SER A 173 -15.50 13.39 -1.19
CA SER A 173 -14.73 12.14 -1.20
C SER A 173 -15.13 11.14 -0.12
N CYS A 174 -15.82 11.58 0.94
CA CYS A 174 -16.38 10.72 1.97
C CYS A 174 -17.74 10.12 1.60
N CYS A 175 -18.33 10.51 0.47
CA CYS A 175 -19.59 9.97 -0.01
C CYS A 175 -19.38 8.64 -0.72
N ALA A 176 -20.30 7.70 -0.48
CA ALA A 176 -20.26 6.39 -1.11
C ALA A 176 -20.52 6.50 -2.61
N SER A 177 -19.69 5.82 -3.40
CA SER A 177 -19.91 5.66 -4.83
C SER A 177 -21.06 4.71 -5.12
N CYS A 178 -21.62 4.80 -6.32
CA CYS A 178 -22.64 3.86 -6.80
C CYS A 178 -22.21 2.40 -6.67
N ALA A 179 -20.99 2.08 -7.09
CA ALA A 179 -20.43 0.74 -6.95
C ALA A 179 -20.39 0.28 -5.48
N THR A 180 -19.98 1.17 -4.57
CA THR A 180 -19.91 0.85 -3.14
C THR A 180 -21.29 0.59 -2.53
N MET A 181 -22.29 1.37 -2.93
CA MET A 181 -23.68 1.16 -2.49
C MET A 181 -24.22 -0.19 -2.97
N HIS A 182 -23.99 -0.53 -4.23
CA HIS A 182 -24.43 -1.81 -4.78
C HIS A 182 -23.74 -2.99 -4.10
N GLU A 183 -22.44 -2.90 -3.86
CA GLU A 183 -21.69 -3.94 -3.14
C GLU A 183 -22.22 -4.15 -1.71
N ARG A 184 -22.50 -3.06 -0.98
CA ARG A 184 -22.95 -3.12 0.41
C ARG A 184 -24.38 -3.63 0.57
N PHE A 185 -25.30 -3.15 -0.26
CA PHE A 185 -26.73 -3.36 -0.05
C PHE A 185 -27.37 -4.31 -1.08
N CYS A 186 -26.86 -4.37 -2.30
CA CYS A 186 -27.42 -5.21 -3.36
C CYS A 186 -26.75 -6.58 -3.45
N VAL A 187 -25.44 -6.68 -3.27
CA VAL A 187 -24.70 -7.96 -3.36
C VAL A 187 -24.81 -8.79 -2.08
N ALA A 188 -24.95 -8.15 -0.92
CA ALA A 188 -25.16 -8.83 0.37
C ALA A 188 -26.38 -9.78 0.35
N PHE A 189 -27.37 -9.52 -0.50
CA PHE A 189 -28.54 -10.36 -0.73
C PHE A 189 -28.19 -11.80 -1.17
N PHE A 190 -27.12 -11.99 -1.95
CA PHE A 190 -26.78 -13.30 -2.53
C PHE A 190 -25.90 -14.17 -1.63
N LYS A 191 -25.34 -13.62 -0.55
CA LYS A 191 -24.28 -14.29 0.23
C LYS A 191 -24.80 -15.05 1.45
N ASP A 192 -25.90 -14.62 2.06
CA ASP A 192 -26.47 -15.25 3.26
C ASP A 192 -28.01 -15.16 3.27
N PRO A 193 -28.76 -16.22 2.92
CA PRO A 193 -30.23 -16.22 2.94
C PRO A 193 -30.85 -16.32 4.36
N VAL A 194 -30.04 -16.27 5.42
CA VAL A 194 -30.46 -16.52 6.82
C VAL A 194 -30.19 -15.29 7.71
N GLN A 195 -30.53 -14.09 7.22
CA GLN A 195 -30.50 -12.88 8.05
C GLN A 195 -31.92 -12.32 8.21
N GLU A 196 -32.30 -12.06 9.47
CA GLU A 196 -33.52 -11.37 9.93
C GLU A 196 -34.28 -10.62 8.83
N THR A 197 -35.48 -11.10 8.51
CA THR A 197 -36.35 -10.64 7.41
C THR A 197 -36.56 -9.11 7.38
N GLU A 198 -36.49 -8.44 8.53
CA GLU A 198 -36.62 -6.99 8.67
C GLU A 198 -35.40 -6.22 8.13
N LYS A 199 -34.17 -6.66 8.41
CA LYS A 199 -32.94 -6.03 7.90
C LYS A 199 -32.80 -6.24 6.39
N LEU A 200 -33.28 -7.38 5.89
CA LEU A 200 -33.28 -7.70 4.47
C LEU A 200 -34.18 -6.74 3.66
N MET A 201 -35.39 -6.46 4.14
CA MET A 201 -36.32 -5.53 3.48
C MET A 201 -35.78 -4.09 3.45
N VAL A 202 -35.13 -3.64 4.53
CA VAL A 202 -34.51 -2.31 4.60
C VAL A 202 -33.34 -2.20 3.61
N ASN A 203 -32.45 -3.21 3.58
CA ASN A 203 -31.33 -3.23 2.65
C ASN A 203 -31.76 -3.26 1.18
N GLN A 204 -32.83 -4.02 0.87
CA GLN A 204 -33.40 -4.09 -0.47
C GLN A 204 -33.98 -2.72 -0.90
N THR A 205 -34.67 -2.04 0.00
CA THR A 205 -35.21 -0.70 -0.25
C THR A 205 -34.09 0.31 -0.51
N ILE A 206 -33.03 0.28 0.31
CA ILE A 206 -31.84 1.14 0.13
C ILE A 206 -31.13 0.84 -1.19
N CYS A 207 -31.00 -0.43 -1.57
CA CYS A 207 -30.40 -0.86 -2.84
C CYS A 207 -31.18 -0.31 -4.05
N LEU A 208 -32.50 -0.50 -4.09
CA LEU A 208 -33.34 0.00 -5.19
C LEU A 208 -33.27 1.52 -5.30
N GLN A 209 -33.37 2.22 -4.19
CA GLN A 209 -33.32 3.68 -4.18
C GLN A 209 -31.92 4.23 -4.55
N ALA A 210 -30.85 3.56 -4.13
CA ALA A 210 -29.49 3.90 -4.56
C ALA A 210 -29.28 3.62 -6.06
N SER A 211 -29.89 2.56 -6.60
CA SER A 211 -29.80 2.23 -8.02
C SER A 211 -30.48 3.29 -8.90
N GLU A 212 -31.67 3.76 -8.52
CA GLU A 212 -32.38 4.85 -9.21
C GLU A 212 -31.60 6.18 -9.14
N GLY A 213 -31.02 6.50 -7.96
CA GLY A 213 -30.16 7.66 -7.79
C GLY A 213 -28.88 7.60 -8.65
N CYS A 214 -28.32 6.41 -8.82
CA CYS A 214 -27.13 6.18 -9.64
C CYS A 214 -27.39 6.21 -11.15
N LEU A 215 -28.58 5.79 -11.59
CA LEU A 215 -29.00 5.86 -13.00
C LEU A 215 -29.24 7.29 -13.48
N SER A 216 -29.60 8.19 -12.55
CA SER A 216 -29.89 9.59 -12.82
C SER A 216 -28.70 10.53 -12.57
N ALA A 217 -27.60 10.04 -11.98
CA ALA A 217 -26.44 10.85 -11.62
C ALA A 217 -25.37 10.88 -12.74
N ASP A 218 -24.95 12.09 -13.11
CA ASP A 218 -23.82 12.35 -14.02
C ASP A 218 -22.44 12.10 -13.35
N THR A 219 -22.45 11.83 -12.03
CA THR A 219 -21.26 11.64 -11.19
C THR A 219 -21.26 10.26 -10.55
N SER A 220 -20.08 9.70 -10.27
CA SER A 220 -19.90 8.36 -9.64
C SER A 220 -20.43 8.22 -8.20
N ILE A 221 -21.03 9.27 -7.63
CA ILE A 221 -21.58 9.34 -6.26
C ILE A 221 -23.07 9.02 -6.30
N ALA A 222 -23.52 8.09 -5.44
CA ALA A 222 -24.89 7.57 -5.49
C ALA A 222 -25.98 8.61 -5.19
N ASN A 223 -25.76 9.46 -4.19
CA ASN A 223 -26.64 10.60 -3.93
C ASN A 223 -25.88 11.67 -3.13
N ARG A 224 -25.43 12.72 -3.82
CA ARG A 224 -24.62 13.79 -3.23
C ARG A 224 -25.39 14.61 -2.20
N GLU A 225 -26.67 14.88 -2.44
CA GLU A 225 -27.48 15.74 -1.57
C GLU A 225 -27.82 15.07 -0.25
N VAL A 226 -28.16 13.77 -0.30
CA VAL A 226 -28.37 12.95 0.90
C VAL A 226 -27.07 12.81 1.69
N CYS A 227 -25.95 12.50 1.02
CA CYS A 227 -24.66 12.34 1.70
C CYS A 227 -24.20 13.62 2.42
N LEU A 228 -24.32 14.78 1.77
CA LEU A 228 -23.93 16.07 2.33
C LEU A 228 -24.95 16.64 3.33
N GLN A 229 -25.99 15.86 3.67
CA GLN A 229 -27.00 16.22 4.65
C GLN A 229 -27.83 17.45 4.25
N HIS A 230 -28.14 17.56 2.95
CA HIS A 230 -29.07 18.54 2.38
C HIS A 230 -30.52 18.01 2.29
N SER A 231 -30.72 16.70 2.48
CA SER A 231 -32.04 16.07 2.41
C SER A 231 -32.78 16.16 3.75
N THR A 232 -34.04 16.59 3.69
CA THR A 232 -35.03 16.60 4.79
C THR A 232 -35.77 15.26 4.94
N ASP A 233 -35.40 14.25 4.14
CA ASP A 233 -36.17 13.02 4.01
C ASP A 233 -35.73 11.97 5.05
N TYR A 234 -36.52 11.82 6.12
CA TYR A 234 -36.23 10.98 7.29
C TYR A 234 -36.17 9.47 6.98
N ARG A 235 -36.66 9.05 5.81
CA ARG A 235 -36.66 7.63 5.39
C ARG A 235 -35.26 7.15 5.00
N LEU A 236 -34.34 8.07 4.71
CA LEU A 236 -33.01 7.75 4.23
C LEU A 236 -31.96 8.07 5.29
N SER A 237 -31.36 7.02 5.85
CA SER A 237 -30.21 7.19 6.74
C SER A 237 -29.05 7.78 5.94
N ALA A 238 -28.67 9.02 6.25
CA ALA A 238 -27.47 9.66 5.69
C ALA A 238 -26.20 8.82 5.94
N ASP A 239 -26.21 7.97 6.98
CA ASP A 239 -25.13 7.04 7.29
C ASP A 239 -24.94 5.95 6.22
N ALA A 240 -25.99 5.58 5.49
CA ALA A 240 -25.89 4.59 4.42
C ALA A 240 -25.08 5.10 3.22
N TYR A 241 -25.14 6.42 2.94
CA TYR A 241 -24.54 7.06 1.77
C TYR A 241 -23.16 7.67 2.03
N ARG A 242 -22.62 7.50 3.24
CA ARG A 242 -21.31 8.04 3.63
C ARG A 242 -20.42 6.96 4.23
N HIS A 243 -19.12 7.20 4.14
CA HIS A 243 -18.14 6.40 4.86
C HIS A 243 -18.10 6.87 6.32
N THR A 244 -18.46 6.00 7.27
CA THR A 244 -18.52 6.35 8.70
C THR A 244 -17.25 5.96 9.46
N ASN A 245 -16.54 4.94 8.98
CA ASN A 245 -15.33 4.41 9.59
C ASN A 245 -14.12 5.32 9.32
N GLY A 246 -13.24 5.48 10.31
CA GLY A 246 -11.98 6.21 10.15
C GLY A 246 -10.95 5.47 9.29
N CYS A 247 -10.06 6.23 8.66
CA CYS A 247 -9.02 5.69 7.77
C CYS A 247 -7.79 5.14 8.49
N LEU A 248 -7.61 5.40 9.79
CA LEU A 248 -6.43 4.97 10.53
C LEU A 248 -6.21 3.45 10.49
N HIS A 249 -7.25 2.67 10.77
CA HIS A 249 -7.18 1.20 10.78
C HIS A 249 -6.90 0.57 9.40
N PRO A 250 -7.65 0.88 8.32
CA PRO A 250 -7.39 0.28 7.02
C PRO A 250 -6.03 0.67 6.43
N ILE A 251 -5.57 1.91 6.64
CA ILE A 251 -4.24 2.33 6.19
C ILE A 251 -3.15 1.58 6.94
N ARG A 252 -3.29 1.45 8.27
CA ARG A 252 -2.35 0.67 9.10
C ARG A 252 -2.26 -0.77 8.60
N SER A 253 -3.39 -1.48 8.53
CA SER A 253 -3.43 -2.88 8.11
C SER A 253 -2.83 -3.09 6.70
N THR A 254 -3.00 -2.13 5.81
CA THR A 254 -2.42 -2.17 4.45
C THR A 254 -0.89 -2.03 4.49
N LEU A 255 -0.36 -1.11 5.30
CA LEU A 255 1.09 -0.98 5.53
C LEU A 255 1.70 -2.26 6.11
N GLU A 256 1.02 -2.90 7.07
CA GLU A 256 1.46 -4.17 7.67
C GLU A 256 1.53 -5.29 6.61
N PHE A 257 0.52 -5.37 5.75
CA PHE A 257 0.48 -6.33 4.67
C PHE A 257 1.61 -6.14 3.66
N PHE A 258 1.91 -4.88 3.29
CA PHE A 258 3.05 -4.57 2.41
C PHE A 258 4.38 -4.94 3.05
N SER A 259 4.58 -4.58 4.32
CA SER A 259 5.76 -4.95 5.10
C SER A 259 6.00 -6.46 5.09
N PHE A 260 4.96 -7.24 5.40
CA PHE A 260 5.03 -8.70 5.44
C PHE A 260 5.40 -9.31 4.08
N ARG A 261 4.81 -8.80 2.99
CA ARG A 261 5.14 -9.23 1.63
C ARG A 261 6.57 -8.92 1.25
N ILE A 262 7.06 -7.71 1.54
CA ILE A 262 8.46 -7.31 1.28
C ILE A 262 9.42 -8.26 2.01
N PHE A 263 9.13 -8.60 3.26
CA PHE A 263 9.92 -9.55 4.04
C PHE A 263 9.97 -10.93 3.36
N ILE A 264 8.82 -11.51 2.99
CA ILE A 264 8.76 -12.81 2.33
C ILE A 264 9.55 -12.79 1.02
N TYR A 265 9.29 -11.81 0.14
CA TYR A 265 9.96 -11.75 -1.15
C TYR A 265 11.46 -11.53 -1.02
N SER A 266 11.91 -10.66 -0.11
CA SER A 266 13.33 -10.43 0.14
C SER A 266 14.02 -11.68 0.71
N SER A 267 13.36 -12.39 1.63
CA SER A 267 13.87 -13.64 2.21
C SER A 267 13.99 -14.74 1.16
N MET A 268 12.93 -14.98 0.38
CA MET A 268 12.93 -15.96 -0.71
C MET A 268 14.00 -15.64 -1.76
N PHE A 269 14.10 -14.38 -2.15
CA PHE A 269 15.09 -13.94 -3.13
C PHE A 269 16.53 -14.09 -2.62
N CYS A 270 16.77 -13.81 -1.33
CA CYS A 270 18.06 -14.05 -0.68
C CYS A 270 18.45 -15.54 -0.71
N VAL A 271 17.52 -16.45 -0.39
CA VAL A 271 17.76 -17.90 -0.47
C VAL A 271 18.08 -18.34 -1.90
N ILE A 272 17.35 -17.83 -2.89
CA ILE A 272 17.61 -18.12 -4.31
C ILE A 272 19.00 -17.64 -4.72
N LEU A 273 19.40 -16.43 -4.32
CA LEU A 273 20.74 -15.91 -4.60
C LEU A 273 21.82 -16.79 -3.96
N LEU A 274 21.66 -17.20 -2.70
CA LEU A 274 22.59 -18.10 -2.03
C LEU A 274 22.72 -19.44 -2.75
N LEU A 275 21.60 -20.08 -3.08
CA LEU A 275 21.61 -21.33 -3.87
C LEU A 275 22.28 -21.13 -5.22
N SER A 276 21.99 -20.02 -5.91
CA SER A 276 22.63 -19.72 -7.19
C SER A 276 24.15 -19.60 -7.04
N THR A 277 24.64 -18.90 -5.99
CA THR A 277 26.09 -18.78 -5.74
C THR A 277 26.76 -20.11 -5.41
N LEU A 278 26.07 -21.02 -4.70
CA LEU A 278 26.59 -22.35 -4.38
C LEU A 278 26.71 -23.22 -5.65
N ILE A 279 25.67 -23.24 -6.48
CA ILE A 279 25.71 -23.93 -7.78
C ILE A 279 26.85 -23.38 -8.62
N TRP A 280 26.99 -22.05 -8.63
CA TRP A 280 28.03 -21.35 -9.38
C TRP A 280 29.45 -21.76 -8.90
N LEU A 281 29.67 -21.85 -7.58
CA LEU A 281 30.92 -22.31 -6.99
C LEU A 281 31.23 -23.77 -7.35
N VAL A 282 30.23 -24.66 -7.31
CA VAL A 282 30.39 -26.07 -7.71
C VAL A 282 30.77 -26.19 -9.19
N VAL A 283 30.10 -25.44 -10.08
CA VAL A 283 30.43 -25.43 -11.51
C VAL A 283 31.85 -24.91 -11.74
N HIS A 284 32.26 -23.87 -11.01
CA HIS A 284 33.63 -23.36 -11.10
C HIS A 284 34.68 -24.38 -10.63
N GLU A 285 34.47 -25.05 -9.49
CA GLU A 285 35.40 -26.06 -9.00
C GLU A 285 35.43 -27.31 -9.91
N MET A 286 34.30 -27.70 -10.51
CA MET A 286 34.27 -28.77 -11.54
C MET A 286 34.94 -28.35 -12.85
N SER A 287 34.88 -27.06 -13.19
CA SER A 287 35.55 -26.49 -14.36
C SER A 287 37.05 -26.30 -14.14
N ARG A 288 37.51 -26.19 -12.88
CA ARG A 288 38.93 -26.35 -12.57
C ARG A 288 39.32 -27.81 -12.82
N PRO A 289 40.28 -28.08 -13.72
CA PRO A 289 40.68 -29.46 -13.96
C PRO A 289 41.35 -30.03 -12.71
N ILE A 290 40.65 -30.94 -12.02
CA ILE A 290 41.31 -32.06 -11.36
C ILE A 290 41.79 -32.97 -12.49
N LEU A 291 42.96 -32.68 -13.06
CA LEU A 291 43.92 -33.66 -13.61
C LEU A 291 45.13 -32.93 -14.22
N PRO A 292 46.36 -33.35 -13.85
CA PRO A 292 47.58 -32.94 -14.53
C PRO A 292 47.73 -33.79 -15.79
N PHE A 293 47.12 -33.42 -16.92
CA PHE A 293 47.61 -33.91 -18.22
C PHE A 293 47.40 -32.87 -19.31
N ARG A 294 48.55 -32.48 -19.89
CA ARG A 294 48.81 -31.69 -21.10
C ARG A 294 47.71 -31.72 -22.16
N LEU A 295 47.58 -30.61 -22.88
CA LEU A 295 47.88 -30.61 -24.32
C LEU A 295 48.34 -29.22 -24.78
N ILE A 296 49.57 -29.21 -25.29
CA ILE A 296 50.15 -28.17 -26.13
C ILE A 296 49.23 -27.98 -27.34
N LYS A 297 48.78 -26.75 -27.58
CA LYS A 297 48.65 -26.20 -28.92
C LYS A 297 48.77 -24.69 -28.89
#